data_AF-A0A930S827-F1
#
_entry.id   AF-A0A930S827-F1
#
_cell.length_a   1.000
_cell.length_b   1.000
_cell.length_c   1.000
_cell.angle_alpha   90.00
_cell.angle_beta   90.00
_cell.angle_gamma   90.00
#
_symmetry.space_group_name_H-M   'P 1'
#
loop_
_entity.id
_entity.type
_entity.pdbx_description
1 polymer ?
#
loop_
_entity_poly.entity_id
_entity_poly.type
_entity_poly.pdbx_seq_one_letter_code
_entity_poly.pdbx_strand_id
1 'polypeptide(L)'
;DWLSIAEESDAYGYAIIKPTAVWKPKRERFEEDNTETSQEQSGLSTNAHTGNTRIIETPEGQFTISFTPKPKTETVVDRETTQPFGNGYLSVEQANLILNHLPLEITFVNKDDIFQYYNDNVPANEMVFKRTPSQIGRNVELCHPPKVLDKVKKIFELLRSGERDQVPMWFKSERLGKFVYVTYAAVRDDQGDFQGVLEFVQDIKPFFELETDLKRDID
;
A
#
# COMPACT_ATOMS: atom_id res chain seq x y z
N ASP A 1 -15.09 -10.45 22.12
CA ASP A 1 -15.12 -9.32 23.05
C ASP A 1 -14.33 -9.65 24.30
N TRP A 2 -14.91 -10.21 25.37
CA TRP A 2 -14.16 -10.45 26.63
C TRP A 2 -12.97 -11.42 26.54
N LEU A 3 -13.02 -12.41 25.64
CA LEU A 3 -11.88 -13.31 25.39
C LEU A 3 -10.70 -12.56 24.75
N SER A 4 -11.00 -11.74 23.74
CA SER A 4 -10.04 -10.88 23.03
C SER A 4 -9.37 -9.89 23.99
N ILE A 5 -10.17 -9.23 24.82
CA ILE A 5 -9.67 -8.32 25.87
C ILE A 5 -8.75 -9.07 26.86
N ALA A 6 -9.11 -10.30 27.24
CA ALA A 6 -8.29 -11.10 28.15
C ALA A 6 -6.95 -11.52 27.53
N GLU A 7 -6.91 -11.80 26.23
CA GLU A 7 -5.67 -12.11 25.49
C GLU A 7 -4.74 -10.89 25.37
N GLU A 8 -5.31 -9.69 25.20
CA GLU A 8 -4.55 -8.44 25.06
C GLU A 8 -4.11 -7.83 26.41
N SER A 9 -4.64 -8.32 27.53
CA SER A 9 -4.43 -7.73 28.86
C SER A 9 -2.96 -7.71 29.31
N ASP A 10 -2.15 -8.68 28.87
CA ASP A 10 -0.71 -8.72 29.20
C ASP A 10 0.07 -7.53 28.61
N ALA A 11 -0.41 -6.90 27.52
CA ALA A 11 0.24 -5.76 26.89
C ALA A 11 0.20 -4.48 27.75
N TYR A 12 -0.82 -4.34 28.60
CA TYR A 12 -1.02 -3.19 29.49
C TYR A 12 -0.55 -3.46 30.93
N GLY A 13 -0.40 -4.75 31.29
CA GLY A 13 -0.01 -5.18 32.62
C GLY A 13 -1.16 -5.17 33.64
N TYR A 14 -0.87 -5.57 34.87
CA TYR A 14 -1.88 -5.71 35.93
C TYR A 14 -1.49 -4.87 37.15
N ALA A 15 -2.44 -4.08 37.67
CA ALA A 15 -2.17 -3.16 38.76
C ALA A 15 -1.97 -3.85 40.13
N ILE A 16 -2.48 -5.07 40.32
CA ILE A 16 -2.47 -5.75 41.63
C ILE A 16 -2.36 -7.28 41.50
N ILE A 17 -3.16 -7.90 40.63
CA ILE A 17 -3.22 -9.36 40.50
C ILE A 17 -2.95 -9.74 39.05
N LYS A 18 -1.89 -10.52 38.82
CA LYS A 18 -1.67 -11.18 37.54
C LYS A 18 -2.50 -12.48 37.50
N PRO A 19 -3.34 -12.69 36.48
CA PRO A 19 -4.09 -13.94 36.34
C PRO A 19 -3.13 -15.14 36.25
N THR A 20 -3.38 -16.17 37.05
CA THR A 20 -2.61 -17.43 37.02
C THR A 20 -3.21 -18.45 36.05
N ALA A 21 -4.36 -18.14 35.45
CA ALA A 21 -5.07 -19.01 34.52
C ALA A 21 -5.78 -18.19 33.43
N VAL A 22 -5.89 -18.79 32.25
CA VAL A 22 -6.63 -18.24 31.12
C VAL A 22 -8.13 -18.29 31.42
N TRP A 23 -8.79 -17.14 31.37
CA TRP A 23 -10.23 -17.05 31.55
C TRP A 23 -10.97 -17.73 30.39
N LYS A 24 -11.91 -18.63 30.70
CA LYS A 24 -12.73 -19.36 29.72
C LYS A 24 -14.22 -19.20 30.07
N PRO A 25 -15.02 -18.51 29.25
CA PRO A 25 -16.43 -18.33 29.53
C PRO A 25 -17.20 -19.64 29.29
N LYS A 26 -18.12 -19.95 30.20
CA LYS A 26 -19.14 -20.99 30.02
C LYS A 26 -20.32 -20.38 29.26
N ARG A 27 -20.62 -20.85 28.05
CA ARG A 27 -21.81 -20.41 27.29
C ARG A 27 -22.99 -21.30 27.61
N GLU A 28 -24.13 -20.70 27.95
CA GLU A 28 -25.42 -21.38 28.04
C GLU A 28 -26.28 -20.91 26.86
N ARG A 29 -26.89 -21.85 26.12
CA ARG A 29 -27.78 -21.57 24.98
C ARG A 29 -29.22 -21.61 25.48
N PHE A 30 -30.00 -20.59 25.09
CA PHE A 30 -31.45 -20.61 25.17
C PHE A 30 -31.95 -20.88 23.74
N GLU A 31 -32.65 -21.98 23.50
CA GLU A 31 -33.27 -22.28 22.21
C GLU A 31 -34.64 -21.61 22.15
N GLU A 32 -34.83 -20.67 21.23
CA GLU A 32 -36.15 -20.31 20.71
C GLU A 32 -36.18 -20.67 19.23
N ASP A 33 -37.08 -21.61 18.92
CA ASP A 33 -37.32 -22.22 17.63
C ASP A 33 -38.26 -21.33 16.81
N ASN A 34 -37.86 -20.87 15.63
CA ASN A 34 -38.81 -20.50 14.58
C ASN A 34 -38.16 -20.54 13.19
N THR A 35 -38.63 -21.54 12.45
CA THR A 35 -38.38 -21.93 11.07
C THR A 35 -38.96 -20.97 10.03
N GLU A 36 -38.19 -20.78 8.95
CA GLU A 36 -38.58 -20.64 7.53
C GLU A 36 -39.47 -19.41 7.14
N THR A 37 -39.35 -18.75 5.98
CA THR A 37 -39.10 -19.25 4.62
C THR A 37 -38.77 -18.08 3.67
N SER A 38 -38.06 -18.42 2.61
CA SER A 38 -37.64 -17.66 1.42
C SER A 38 -38.79 -17.15 0.54
N GLN A 39 -38.54 -16.15 -0.33
CA GLN A 39 -38.53 -16.32 -1.80
C GLN A 39 -38.29 -15.02 -2.60
N GLU A 40 -37.61 -15.23 -3.74
CA GLU A 40 -37.22 -14.32 -4.81
C GLU A 40 -38.38 -13.93 -5.74
N GLN A 41 -38.21 -12.86 -6.54
CA GLN A 41 -38.24 -12.88 -8.03
C GLN A 41 -38.10 -11.46 -8.61
N SER A 42 -37.10 -11.21 -9.48
CA SER A 42 -37.19 -11.03 -10.96
C SER A 42 -38.37 -10.18 -11.44
N GLY A 43 -38.28 -9.19 -12.32
CA GLY A 43 -37.28 -8.74 -13.29
C GLY A 43 -38.07 -7.95 -14.35
N LEU A 44 -37.47 -6.98 -15.07
CA LEU A 44 -38.10 -6.44 -16.27
C LEU A 44 -37.05 -5.89 -17.25
N SER A 45 -37.14 -6.39 -18.49
CA SER A 45 -36.35 -5.99 -19.65
C SER A 45 -37.04 -4.84 -20.38
N THR A 46 -36.26 -3.89 -20.90
CA THR A 46 -36.75 -2.92 -21.91
C THR A 46 -35.76 -2.79 -23.07
N ASN A 47 -36.33 -2.87 -24.27
CA ASN A 47 -35.73 -2.81 -25.60
C ASN A 47 -34.82 -1.60 -25.84
N ALA A 48 -33.68 -1.82 -26.51
CA ALA A 48 -32.82 -0.77 -27.03
C ALA A 48 -32.64 -0.90 -28.56
N HIS A 49 -33.05 0.12 -29.29
CA HIS A 49 -32.57 0.42 -30.64
C HIS A 49 -31.07 0.79 -30.55
N THR A 50 -30.18 -0.06 -31.08
CA THR A 50 -28.73 0.17 -31.01
C THR A 50 -28.18 0.79 -32.29
N GLY A 51 -27.76 2.05 -32.20
CA GLY A 51 -27.15 2.87 -33.26
C GLY A 51 -25.71 2.53 -33.64
N ASN A 52 -25.30 1.25 -33.66
CA ASN A 52 -23.92 0.85 -33.95
C ASN A 52 -23.77 -0.12 -35.14
N THR A 53 -24.77 -0.19 -36.01
CA THR A 53 -24.70 -0.99 -37.24
C THR A 53 -24.66 -0.06 -38.45
N ARG A 54 -23.59 -0.11 -39.24
CA ARG A 54 -23.51 0.57 -40.54
C ARG A 54 -23.52 -0.44 -41.66
N ILE A 55 -24.43 -0.23 -42.60
CA ILE A 55 -24.56 -1.01 -43.83
C ILE A 55 -23.89 -0.22 -44.95
N ILE A 56 -23.01 -0.88 -45.70
CA ILE A 56 -22.36 -0.32 -46.90
C ILE A 56 -22.79 -1.20 -48.08
N GLU A 57 -23.51 -0.62 -49.03
CA GLU A 57 -23.93 -1.28 -50.26
C GLU A 57 -22.92 -0.99 -51.38
N THR A 58 -22.57 -2.02 -52.14
CA THR A 58 -21.77 -1.94 -53.37
C THR A 58 -22.51 -2.65 -54.50
N PRO A 59 -22.15 -2.41 -55.78
CA PRO A 59 -22.78 -3.08 -56.92
C PRO A 59 -22.67 -4.61 -56.90
N GLU A 60 -21.72 -5.14 -56.14
CA GLU A 60 -21.41 -6.58 -56.03
C GLU A 60 -21.97 -7.20 -54.73
N GLY A 61 -22.54 -6.42 -53.81
CA GLY A 61 -23.12 -6.94 -52.57
C GLY A 61 -23.21 -5.93 -51.42
N GLN A 62 -23.49 -6.43 -50.22
CA GLN A 62 -23.70 -5.62 -49.02
C GLN A 62 -22.76 -6.04 -47.89
N PHE A 63 -22.08 -5.06 -47.28
CA PHE A 63 -21.28 -5.24 -46.06
C PHE A 63 -22.05 -4.70 -44.86
N THR A 64 -22.06 -5.46 -43.76
CA THR A 64 -22.63 -5.02 -42.47
C THR A 64 -21.52 -4.94 -41.42
N ILE A 65 -21.22 -3.73 -40.95
CA ILE A 65 -20.26 -3.48 -39.87
C ILE A 65 -21.07 -3.26 -38.58
N SER A 66 -20.96 -4.21 -37.65
CA SER A 66 -21.53 -4.06 -36.30
C SER A 66 -20.39 -3.96 -35.29
N PHE A 67 -20.43 -2.92 -34.46
CA PHE A 67 -19.50 -2.75 -33.34
C PHE A 67 -20.27 -2.88 -32.03
N THR A 68 -20.10 -4.02 -31.37
CA THR A 68 -20.55 -4.22 -30.00
C THR A 68 -19.35 -3.96 -29.08
N PRO A 69 -19.24 -2.77 -28.47
CA PRO A 69 -18.22 -2.57 -27.46
C PRO A 69 -18.45 -3.60 -26.36
N LYS A 70 -17.43 -4.40 -26.05
CA LYS A 70 -17.47 -5.17 -24.80
C LYS A 70 -17.66 -4.14 -23.68
N PRO A 71 -18.59 -4.34 -22.73
CA PRO A 71 -18.61 -3.50 -21.55
C PRO A 71 -17.21 -3.57 -20.96
N LYS A 72 -16.51 -2.44 -20.94
CA LYS A 72 -15.37 -2.28 -20.06
C LYS A 72 -15.97 -2.38 -18.67
N THR A 73 -15.92 -3.57 -18.09
CA THR A 73 -15.98 -3.69 -16.64
C THR A 73 -14.64 -3.15 -16.15
N GLU A 74 -14.47 -1.83 -16.20
CA GLU A 74 -13.57 -1.18 -15.26
C GLU A 74 -14.23 -1.49 -13.92
N THR A 75 -13.74 -2.52 -13.23
CA THR A 75 -14.00 -2.67 -11.80
C THR A 75 -13.34 -1.45 -11.17
N VAL A 76 -14.09 -0.34 -11.12
CA VAL A 76 -13.72 0.83 -10.34
C VAL A 76 -13.74 0.31 -8.91
N VAL A 77 -12.57 -0.09 -8.43
CA VAL A 77 -12.37 -0.41 -7.03
C VAL A 77 -12.79 0.83 -6.28
N ASP A 78 -13.85 0.71 -5.48
CA ASP A 78 -14.28 1.78 -4.61
C ASP A 78 -13.11 2.13 -3.67
N ARG A 79 -12.55 3.33 -3.85
CA ARG A 79 -11.38 3.79 -3.11
C ARG A 79 -11.72 4.26 -1.71
N GLU A 80 -13.01 4.44 -1.42
CA GLU A 80 -13.52 4.98 -0.16
C GLU A 80 -13.98 3.90 0.82
N THR A 81 -14.36 2.73 0.32
CA THR A 81 -14.68 1.60 1.19
C THR A 81 -13.43 1.17 1.98
N THR A 82 -13.58 1.16 3.30
CA THR A 82 -12.51 0.72 4.21
C THR A 82 -12.30 -0.79 4.12
N GLN A 83 -11.03 -1.20 4.19
CA GLN A 83 -10.58 -2.57 4.12
C GLN A 83 -9.60 -2.84 5.27
N PRO A 84 -9.40 -4.10 5.69
CA PRO A 84 -8.39 -4.43 6.69
C PRO A 84 -7.01 -3.95 6.25
N PHE A 85 -6.35 -3.16 7.10
CA PHE A 85 -4.98 -2.67 6.93
C PHE A 85 -4.25 -2.77 8.26
N GLY A 86 -3.23 -3.64 8.34
CA GLY A 86 -2.53 -3.91 9.59
C GLY A 86 -3.50 -4.30 10.71
N ASN A 87 -3.43 -3.60 11.83
CA ASN A 87 -4.29 -3.84 13.00
C ASN A 87 -5.55 -2.96 13.01
N GLY A 88 -6.03 -2.54 11.83
CA GLY A 88 -7.19 -1.67 11.70
C GLY A 88 -7.81 -1.69 10.31
N TYR A 89 -8.47 -0.60 9.94
CA TYR A 89 -9.15 -0.45 8.66
C TYR A 89 -8.82 0.89 8.02
N LEU A 90 -8.52 0.88 6.72
CA LEU A 90 -8.31 2.08 5.92
C LEU A 90 -8.96 1.90 4.55
N SER A 91 -9.46 3.00 3.98
CA SER A 91 -9.75 3.06 2.55
C SER A 91 -8.46 3.22 1.74
N VAL A 92 -8.52 2.99 0.42
CA VAL A 92 -7.38 3.24 -0.47
C VAL A 92 -7.03 4.73 -0.47
N GLU A 93 -8.02 5.61 -0.39
CA GLU A 93 -7.80 7.06 -0.26
C GLU A 93 -7.04 7.39 1.04
N GLN A 94 -7.48 6.88 2.18
CA GLN A 94 -6.84 7.13 3.48
C GLN A 94 -5.40 6.60 3.52
N ALA A 95 -5.16 5.38 3.02
CA ALA A 95 -3.81 4.82 2.96
C ALA A 95 -2.88 5.66 2.08
N ASN A 96 -3.36 6.14 0.94
CA ASN A 96 -2.61 7.04 0.07
C ASN A 96 -2.31 8.39 0.73
N LEU A 97 -3.28 8.97 1.43
CA LEU A 97 -3.09 10.21 2.19
C LEU A 97 -2.03 10.04 3.28
N ILE A 98 -2.09 8.95 4.06
CA ILE A 98 -1.08 8.67 5.09
C ILE A 98 0.32 8.61 4.48
N LEU A 99 0.51 7.83 3.41
CA LEU A 99 1.81 7.69 2.75
C LEU A 99 2.36 9.04 2.24
N ASN A 100 1.50 9.94 1.77
CA ASN A 100 1.90 11.27 1.33
C ASN A 100 2.19 12.24 2.49
N HIS A 101 1.70 11.98 3.70
CA HIS A 101 1.92 12.84 4.88
C HIS A 101 3.04 12.37 5.80
N LEU A 102 3.57 11.17 5.61
CA LEU A 102 4.80 10.74 6.29
C LEU A 102 5.96 11.64 5.87
N PRO A 103 6.82 12.13 6.80
CA PRO A 103 7.95 13.00 6.50
C PRO A 103 9.13 12.22 5.88
N LEU A 104 8.84 11.44 4.83
CA LEU A 104 9.73 10.52 4.16
C LEU A 104 9.50 10.60 2.64
N GLU A 105 10.57 10.64 1.85
CA GLU A 105 10.47 10.30 0.42
C GLU A 105 10.51 8.77 0.32
N ILE A 106 9.40 8.16 -0.09
CA ILE A 106 9.21 6.71 -0.16
C ILE A 106 9.28 6.26 -1.61
N THR A 107 9.97 5.15 -1.87
CA THR A 107 10.00 4.46 -3.17
C THR A 107 9.87 2.95 -2.93
N PHE A 108 9.03 2.28 -3.71
CA PHE A 108 8.88 0.83 -3.68
C PHE A 108 9.24 0.21 -5.03
N VAL A 109 10.10 -0.80 -4.98
CA VAL A 109 10.48 -1.66 -6.09
C VAL A 109 10.04 -3.08 -5.76
N ASN A 110 9.27 -3.71 -6.64
CA ASN A 110 8.72 -5.03 -6.36
C ASN A 110 9.76 -6.16 -6.51
N LYS A 111 9.35 -7.39 -6.17
CA LYS A 111 10.18 -8.60 -6.29
C LYS A 111 10.73 -8.88 -7.70
N ASP A 112 10.16 -8.29 -8.75
CA ASP A 112 10.58 -8.44 -10.14
C ASP A 112 11.49 -7.28 -10.59
N ASP A 113 12.02 -6.52 -9.62
CA ASP A 113 12.90 -5.37 -9.80
C ASP A 113 12.24 -4.22 -10.59
N ILE A 114 10.91 -4.11 -10.54
CA ILE A 114 10.15 -3.05 -11.20
C ILE A 114 9.87 -1.92 -10.22
N PHE A 115 10.25 -0.69 -10.60
CA PHE A 115 9.91 0.51 -9.84
C PHE A 115 8.41 0.80 -9.99
N GLN A 116 7.64 0.57 -8.93
CA GLN A 116 6.18 0.60 -8.99
C GLN A 116 5.56 1.86 -8.38
N TYR A 117 6.19 2.43 -7.36
CA TYR A 117 5.56 3.47 -6.56
C TYR A 117 6.57 4.40 -5.91
N TYR A 118 6.24 5.70 -5.88
CA TYR A 118 6.83 6.66 -4.95
C TYR A 118 5.72 7.55 -4.39
N ASN A 119 5.87 8.05 -3.16
CA ASN A 119 4.86 8.91 -2.53
C ASN A 119 4.99 10.37 -2.99
N ASP A 120 3.93 11.15 -2.79
CA ASP A 120 3.86 12.57 -3.14
C ASP A 120 3.91 13.44 -1.87
N ASN A 121 5.05 13.40 -1.17
CA ASN A 121 5.24 14.10 0.10
C ASN A 121 5.86 15.50 -0.04
N VAL A 122 6.86 15.65 -0.93
CA VAL A 122 7.55 16.92 -1.17
C VAL A 122 7.50 17.30 -2.65
N PRO A 123 7.49 18.60 -2.98
CA PRO A 123 7.58 19.04 -4.36
C PRO A 123 8.76 18.41 -5.11
N ALA A 124 8.57 18.08 -6.39
CA ALA A 124 9.57 17.38 -7.19
C ALA A 124 10.94 18.10 -7.25
N ASN A 125 10.98 19.44 -7.13
CA ASN A 125 12.21 20.24 -7.08
C ASN A 125 12.94 20.15 -5.72
N GLU A 126 12.27 19.75 -4.65
CA GLU A 126 12.81 19.61 -3.30
C GLU A 126 13.23 18.18 -2.92
N MET A 127 12.79 17.17 -3.70
CA MET A 127 13.21 15.78 -3.52
C MET A 127 14.75 15.65 -3.51
N VAL A 128 15.27 14.86 -2.56
CA VAL A 128 16.67 14.47 -2.46
C VAL A 128 17.04 13.59 -3.65
N PHE A 129 16.23 12.56 -3.94
CA PHE A 129 16.37 11.72 -5.10
C PHE A 129 15.21 11.96 -6.07
N LYS A 130 15.52 12.54 -7.22
CA LYS A 130 14.49 12.86 -8.22
C LYS A 130 13.81 11.58 -8.70
N ARG A 131 12.48 11.58 -8.66
CA ARG A 131 11.61 10.60 -9.31
C ARG A 131 10.79 11.30 -10.37
N THR A 132 10.55 10.63 -11.49
CA THR A 132 9.66 11.11 -12.55
C THR A 132 8.62 10.06 -12.88
N PRO A 133 7.38 10.47 -13.24
CA PRO A 133 6.33 9.50 -13.62
C PRO A 133 6.75 8.53 -14.73
N SER A 134 7.63 8.97 -15.63
CA SER A 134 8.18 8.15 -16.72
C SER A 134 9.03 6.95 -16.27
N GLN A 135 9.49 6.92 -15.01
CA GLN A 135 10.26 5.82 -14.44
C GLN A 135 9.36 4.70 -13.88
N ILE A 136 8.08 4.99 -13.60
CA ILE A 136 7.14 3.98 -13.12
C ILE A 136 7.00 2.86 -14.16
N GLY A 137 7.04 1.62 -13.67
CA GLY A 137 6.97 0.41 -14.49
C GLY A 137 8.29 0.01 -15.16
N ARG A 138 9.37 0.79 -14.99
CA ARG A 138 10.69 0.40 -15.49
C ARG A 138 11.42 -0.51 -14.51
N ASN A 139 12.27 -1.37 -15.05
CA ASN A 139 13.23 -2.10 -14.24
C ASN A 139 14.20 -1.11 -13.56
N VAL A 140 14.49 -1.34 -12.28
CA VAL A 140 15.31 -0.47 -11.42
C VAL A 140 16.71 -0.21 -12.00
N GLU A 141 17.24 -1.14 -12.80
CA GLU A 141 18.53 -0.98 -13.46
C GLU A 141 18.54 0.19 -14.46
N LEU A 142 17.39 0.47 -15.08
CA LEU A 142 17.20 1.57 -16.03
C LEU A 142 16.93 2.92 -15.36
N CYS A 143 16.72 2.92 -14.04
CA CYS A 143 16.44 4.11 -13.25
C CYS A 143 17.71 4.78 -12.69
N HIS A 144 18.86 4.10 -12.78
CA HIS A 144 20.12 4.54 -12.19
C HIS A 144 21.22 4.69 -13.23
N PRO A 145 22.11 5.69 -13.08
CA PRO A 145 23.28 5.80 -13.95
C PRO A 145 24.25 4.62 -13.69
N PRO A 146 25.03 4.18 -14.69
CA PRO A 146 25.90 2.99 -14.58
C PRO A 146 26.83 3.00 -13.36
N LYS A 147 27.35 4.17 -12.98
CA LYS A 147 28.27 4.34 -11.84
C LYS A 147 27.67 4.01 -10.46
N VAL A 148 26.34 3.98 -10.33
CA VAL A 148 25.64 3.67 -9.06
C VAL A 148 24.98 2.29 -9.11
N LEU A 149 24.79 1.74 -10.32
CA LEU A 149 24.04 0.52 -10.54
C LEU A 149 24.60 -0.67 -9.77
N ASP A 150 25.92 -0.86 -9.75
CA ASP A 150 26.55 -1.99 -9.03
C ASP A 150 26.27 -1.94 -7.53
N LYS A 151 26.21 -0.74 -6.95
CA LYS A 151 25.86 -0.57 -5.54
C LYS A 151 24.40 -0.94 -5.28
N VAL A 152 23.49 -0.50 -6.15
CA VAL A 152 22.05 -0.83 -6.06
C VAL A 152 21.85 -2.34 -6.17
N LYS A 153 22.49 -2.99 -7.15
CA LYS A 153 22.44 -4.45 -7.31
C LYS A 153 22.92 -5.17 -6.06
N LYS A 154 24.03 -4.72 -5.46
CA LYS A 154 24.54 -5.34 -4.24
C LYS A 154 23.59 -5.18 -3.05
N ILE A 155 22.99 -4.01 -2.89
CA ILE A 155 21.97 -3.77 -1.86
C ILE A 155 20.79 -4.72 -2.05
N PHE A 156 20.26 -4.81 -3.28
CA PHE A 156 19.13 -5.68 -3.60
C PHE A 156 19.44 -7.15 -3.36
N GLU A 157 20.65 -7.62 -3.69
CA GLU A 157 21.10 -8.98 -3.40
C GLU A 157 21.11 -9.29 -1.89
N LEU A 158 21.68 -8.38 -1.07
CA LEU A 158 21.73 -8.53 0.39
C LEU A 158 20.33 -8.60 1.01
N LEU A 159 19.42 -7.74 0.53
CA LEU A 159 18.04 -7.69 1.01
C LEU A 159 17.24 -8.90 0.56
N ARG A 160 17.38 -9.32 -0.70
CA ARG A 160 16.64 -10.45 -1.27
C ARG A 160 17.07 -11.78 -0.64
N SER A 161 18.37 -11.99 -0.45
CA SER A 161 18.92 -13.21 0.17
C SER A 161 18.61 -13.34 1.67
N GLY A 162 18.23 -12.24 2.33
CA GLY A 162 18.04 -12.21 3.78
C GLY A 162 19.35 -12.10 4.58
N GLU A 163 20.48 -11.81 3.93
CA GLU A 163 21.73 -11.47 4.63
C GLU A 163 21.57 -10.19 5.46
N ARG A 164 20.73 -9.27 4.98
CA ARG A 164 20.34 -8.04 5.68
C ARG A 164 18.85 -7.79 5.51
N ASP A 165 18.21 -7.28 6.55
CA ASP A 165 16.84 -6.75 6.44
C ASP A 165 16.83 -5.27 6.04
N GLN A 166 17.91 -4.55 6.35
CA GLN A 166 18.06 -3.13 6.05
C GLN A 166 19.50 -2.77 5.68
N VAL A 167 19.66 -1.78 4.80
CA VAL A 167 20.93 -1.14 4.48
C VAL A 167 20.77 0.39 4.62
N PRO A 168 21.34 0.99 5.68
CA PRO A 168 21.31 2.43 5.88
C PRO A 168 22.48 3.14 5.17
N MET A 169 22.24 4.38 4.75
CA MET A 169 23.24 5.32 4.22
C MET A 169 22.89 6.73 4.68
N TRP A 170 23.89 7.57 4.95
CA TRP A 170 23.65 8.98 5.26
C TRP A 170 24.71 9.90 4.66
N PHE A 171 24.31 11.13 4.35
CA PHE A 171 25.20 12.16 3.81
C PHE A 171 24.64 13.56 4.02
N LYS A 172 25.52 14.55 4.06
CA LYS A 172 25.12 15.97 4.08
C LYS A 172 24.83 16.44 2.65
N SER A 173 23.66 17.00 2.43
CA SER A 173 23.27 17.60 1.14
C SER A 173 23.34 19.11 1.24
N GLU A 174 24.50 19.69 0.94
CA GLU A 174 24.71 21.16 1.02
C GLU A 174 23.74 21.92 0.11
N ARG A 175 23.44 21.37 -1.08
CA ARG A 175 22.50 21.96 -2.04
C ARG A 175 21.09 22.15 -1.46
N LEU A 176 20.64 21.23 -0.61
CA LEU A 176 19.30 21.26 0.00
C LEU A 176 19.32 21.74 1.45
N GLY A 177 20.51 21.94 2.04
CA GLY A 177 20.66 22.26 3.46
C GLY A 177 20.25 21.12 4.41
N LYS A 178 20.14 19.88 3.92
CA LYS A 178 19.61 18.70 4.63
C LYS A 178 20.74 17.77 5.13
N PHE A 179 20.47 17.02 6.20
CA PHE A 179 21.25 15.83 6.56
C PHE A 179 20.42 14.60 6.21
N VAL A 180 20.77 13.95 5.12
CA VAL A 180 19.95 12.90 4.51
C VAL A 180 20.28 11.57 5.15
N TYR A 181 19.26 10.86 5.62
CA TYR A 181 19.30 9.45 6.01
C TYR A 181 18.45 8.64 5.04
N VAL A 182 19.05 7.62 4.43
CA VAL A 182 18.44 6.73 3.43
C VAL A 182 18.43 5.33 4.03
N THR A 183 17.30 4.64 3.92
CA THR A 183 17.20 3.22 4.27
C THR A 183 16.63 2.44 3.09
N TYR A 184 17.30 1.36 2.71
CA TYR A 184 16.72 0.31 1.88
C TYR A 184 16.32 -0.85 2.79
N ALA A 185 15.04 -1.21 2.83
CA ALA A 185 14.50 -2.29 3.64
C ALA A 185 13.91 -3.39 2.77
N ALA A 186 14.15 -4.64 3.14
CA ALA A 186 13.47 -5.79 2.54
C ALA A 186 12.01 -5.80 2.99
N VAL A 187 11.08 -5.83 2.03
CA VAL A 187 9.66 -6.08 2.30
C VAL A 187 9.44 -7.57 2.19
N ARG A 188 8.93 -8.18 3.27
CA ARG A 188 8.60 -9.59 3.34
C ARG A 188 7.14 -9.76 3.77
N ASP A 189 6.48 -10.80 3.30
CA ASP A 189 5.15 -11.16 3.78
C ASP A 189 5.22 -12.00 5.07
N ASP A 190 4.06 -12.44 5.56
CA ASP A 190 3.93 -13.22 6.79
C ASP A 190 4.62 -14.60 6.72
N GLN A 191 4.95 -15.09 5.52
CA GLN A 191 5.71 -16.33 5.33
C GLN A 191 7.22 -16.07 5.25
N GLY A 192 7.65 -14.82 5.26
CA GLY A 192 9.05 -14.40 5.12
C GLY A 192 9.50 -14.26 3.66
N ASP A 193 8.59 -14.44 2.69
CA ASP A 193 8.91 -14.37 1.28
C ASP A 193 9.17 -12.94 0.84
N PHE A 194 10.20 -12.75 0.02
CA PHE A 194 10.62 -11.42 -0.44
C PHE A 194 9.62 -10.83 -1.44
N GLN A 195 9.03 -9.68 -1.09
CA GLN A 195 8.04 -8.96 -1.90
C GLN A 195 8.61 -7.73 -2.61
N GLY A 196 9.78 -7.24 -2.18
CA GLY A 196 10.45 -6.11 -2.81
C GLY A 196 11.37 -5.34 -1.88
N VAL A 197 11.81 -4.18 -2.35
CA VAL A 197 12.62 -3.22 -1.58
C VAL A 197 11.82 -1.95 -1.36
N LEU A 198 11.72 -1.54 -0.10
CA LEU A 198 11.25 -0.22 0.31
C LEU A 198 12.47 0.68 0.52
N GLU A 199 12.60 1.72 -0.28
CA GLU A 199 13.53 2.82 -0.03
C GLU A 199 12.77 3.95 0.65
N PHE A 200 13.30 4.47 1.76
CA PHE A 200 12.79 5.70 2.37
C PHE A 200 13.91 6.64 2.77
N VAL A 201 13.68 7.94 2.53
CA VAL A 201 14.66 9.01 2.74
C VAL A 201 14.09 10.05 3.69
N GLN A 202 14.89 10.47 4.68
CA GLN A 202 14.50 11.46 5.67
C GLN A 202 15.57 12.55 5.79
N ASP A 203 15.13 13.80 5.97
CA ASP A 203 16.01 14.83 6.52
C ASP A 203 16.00 14.74 8.04
N ILE A 204 17.13 14.31 8.60
CA ILE A 204 17.30 14.13 10.05
C ILE A 204 18.03 15.32 10.69
N LYS A 205 18.41 16.35 9.91
CA LYS A 205 19.06 17.54 10.46
C LYS A 205 18.26 18.20 11.59
N PRO A 206 16.92 18.36 11.49
CA PRO A 206 16.15 18.93 12.59
C PRO A 206 16.25 18.16 13.91
N PHE A 207 16.57 16.86 13.86
CA PHE A 207 16.73 16.06 15.07
C PHE A 207 18.02 16.34 15.83
N PHE A 208 19.03 16.94 15.19
CA PHE A 208 20.27 17.35 15.86
C PHE A 208 20.10 18.59 16.73
N GLU A 209 19.00 19.33 16.55
CA GLU A 209 18.67 20.57 17.28
C GLU A 209 17.75 20.29 18.49
N LEU A 210 17.41 19.02 18.75
CA LEU A 210 16.61 18.63 19.90
C LEU A 210 17.50 18.66 21.16
N GLU A 211 17.39 19.74 21.94
CA GLU A 211 18.19 19.96 23.15
C GLU A 211 17.50 19.49 24.45
N THR A 212 16.17 19.33 24.42
CA THR A 212 15.38 18.95 25.60
C THR A 212 14.93 17.50 25.52
N ASP A 213 14.80 16.87 26.69
CA ASP A 213 14.29 15.49 26.80
C ASP A 213 12.80 15.38 26.43
N LEU A 214 12.07 16.50 26.44
CA LEU A 214 10.66 16.58 26.13
C LEU A 214 10.31 17.91 25.46
N LYS A 215 9.49 17.84 24.41
CA LYS A 215 8.81 18.99 23.81
C LYS A 215 7.34 18.63 23.61
N ARG A 216 6.45 19.35 24.28
CA ARG A 216 4.99 19.27 24.12
C ARG A 216 4.46 20.69 24.04
N ASP A 217 4.12 21.13 22.83
CA ASP A 217 3.61 22.49 22.59
C ASP A 217 2.07 22.54 22.75
N ILE A 218 1.53 21.69 23.63
CA ILE A 218 0.10 21.54 23.90
C ILE A 218 -0.04 21.45 25.43
N ASP A 219 -0.65 22.48 26.02
CA ASP A 219 -1.00 22.54 27.46
C ASP A 219 -2.16 21.61 27.81
#